data_AF-A0A9Q3PBX6-F1
#
_entry.id   AF-A0A9Q3PBX6-F1
#
_cell.length_a   1.000
_cell.length_b   1.000
_cell.length_c   1.000
_cell.angle_alpha   90.00
_cell.angle_beta   90.00
_cell.angle_gamma   90.00
#
_symmetry.space_group_name_H-M   'P 1'
#
loop_
_entity.id
_entity.type
_entity.pdbx_description
1 polymer ?
#
loop_
_entity_poly.entity_id
_entity_poly.type
_entity_poly.pdbx_seq_one_letter_code
_entity_poly.pdbx_strand_id
1 'polypeptide(L)'
;MPKASQRLPLLQMLNSLQLLDALSSNSDFYIQENIILLDMITLQRYINPHRRYSSHYIYTMNSLQKLSSEKFQQLCRTTHESVEKLVAKIQADKMFQNSSQNKQHNSAIQLAVSLSRLGSNGNGAALGNI
;
A
#
# COMPACT_ATOMS: atom_id res chain seq x y z
N MET A 1 17.02 31.34 -8.01
CA MET A 1 16.21 30.12 -7.85
C MET A 1 15.59 29.76 -9.21
N PRO A 2 15.83 28.59 -9.80
CA PRO A 2 15.21 28.24 -11.08
C PRO A 2 13.73 27.92 -10.85
N LYS A 3 12.84 28.52 -11.65
CA LYS A 3 11.40 28.18 -11.63
C LYS A 3 11.24 26.75 -12.14
N ALA A 4 10.75 25.85 -11.30
CA ALA A 4 10.40 24.50 -11.72
C ALA A 4 9.39 24.56 -12.87
N SER A 5 9.73 23.91 -14.00
CA SER A 5 8.90 23.91 -15.20
C SER A 5 7.57 23.19 -14.92
N GLN A 6 6.48 23.94 -14.93
CA GLN A 6 5.11 23.41 -14.77
C GLN A 6 4.60 22.69 -16.03
N ARG A 7 5.41 22.65 -17.10
CA ARG A 7 5.02 22.04 -18.37
C ARG A 7 4.82 20.53 -18.26
N LEU A 8 5.69 19.83 -17.52
CA LEU A 8 5.60 18.37 -17.39
C LEU A 8 4.31 17.92 -16.66
N PRO A 9 3.97 18.51 -15.50
CA PRO A 9 2.70 18.20 -14.81
C PRO A 9 1.46 18.51 -15.66
N LEU A 10 1.47 19.62 -16.39
CA LEU A 10 0.35 20.03 -17.24
C LEU A 10 0.14 19.06 -18.42
N LEU A 11 1.23 18.59 -19.04
CA LEU A 11 1.15 17.57 -20.09
C LEU A 11 0.63 16.24 -19.55
N GLN A 12 1.00 15.86 -18.32
CA GLN A 12 0.49 14.65 -17.69
C GLN A 12 -1.01 14.75 -17.36
N MET A 13 -1.47 15.91 -16.87
CA MET A 13 -2.90 16.15 -16.65
C MET A 13 -3.70 16.12 -17.96
N LEU A 14 -3.18 16.74 -19.02
CA LEU A 14 -3.84 16.76 -20.32
C LEU A 14 -4.01 15.35 -20.88
N ASN A 15 -2.95 14.53 -20.85
CA ASN A 15 -3.03 13.14 -21.29
C ASN A 15 -4.03 12.32 -20.45
N SER A 16 -4.13 12.60 -19.15
CA SER A 16 -5.07 11.91 -18.26
C SER A 16 -6.52 12.30 -18.56
N LEU A 17 -6.77 13.55 -18.91
CA LEU A 17 -8.11 14.04 -19.28
C LEU A 17 -8.56 13.49 -20.64
N GLN A 18 -7.66 13.43 -21.63
CA GLN A 18 -7.94 12.81 -22.92
C GLN A 18 -8.29 11.33 -22.78
N LEU A 19 -7.62 10.62 -21.87
CA LEU A 19 -7.88 9.22 -21.57
C LEU A 19 -9.26 9.03 -20.89
N LEU A 20 -9.65 9.93 -20.00
CA LEU A 20 -10.97 9.95 -19.37
C LEU A 20 -12.11 10.22 -20.36
N ASP A 21 -11.88 11.12 -21.32
CA ASP A 21 -12.85 11.48 -22.37
C ASP A 21 -13.05 10.35 -23.40
N ALA A 22 -11.96 9.63 -23.72
CA ALA A 22 -12.02 8.43 -24.56
C ALA A 22 -12.79 7.29 -23.88
N LEU A 23 -12.65 7.13 -22.55
CA LEU A 23 -13.35 6.10 -21.78
C LEU A 23 -14.82 6.44 -21.47
N SER A 24 -15.19 7.72 -21.48
CA SER A 24 -16.57 8.17 -21.19
C SER A 24 -17.48 8.20 -22.41
N SER A 25 -16.90 8.11 -23.62
CA SER A 25 -17.65 8.15 -24.88
C SER A 25 -18.19 6.78 -25.28
N ASN A 26 -19.52 6.63 -25.24
CA ASN A 26 -20.27 5.39 -25.56
C ASN A 26 -20.30 5.02 -27.07
N SER A 27 -19.30 5.40 -27.86
CA SER A 27 -19.24 5.03 -29.28
C SER A 27 -18.32 3.82 -29.48
N ASP A 28 -18.79 2.82 -30.22
CA ASP A 28 -18.07 1.55 -30.46
C ASP A 28 -16.65 1.75 -31.04
N PHE A 29 -16.42 2.88 -31.71
CA PHE A 29 -15.12 3.28 -32.25
C PHE A 29 -14.06 3.51 -31.15
N TYR A 30 -14.47 4.06 -29.99
CA TYR A 30 -13.55 4.31 -28.87
C TYR A 30 -13.24 3.06 -28.06
N ILE A 31 -14.10 2.04 -28.09
CA ILE A 31 -13.85 0.79 -27.35
C ILE A 31 -12.56 0.13 -27.83
N GLN A 32 -12.33 0.10 -29.15
CA GLN A 32 -11.14 -0.54 -29.72
C GLN A 32 -9.86 0.24 -29.44
N GLU A 33 -9.89 1.58 -29.50
CA GLU A 33 -8.76 2.43 -29.08
C GLU A 33 -8.50 2.32 -27.57
N ASN A 34 -9.54 2.25 -26.75
CA ASN A 34 -9.43 2.06 -25.30
C ASN A 34 -8.81 0.70 -24.93
N ILE A 35 -9.16 -0.37 -25.64
CA ILE A 35 -8.55 -1.69 -25.45
C ILE A 35 -7.06 -1.66 -25.80
N ILE A 36 -6.70 -1.05 -26.93
CA ILE A 36 -5.29 -0.92 -27.36
C ILE A 36 -4.51 -0.11 -26.33
N LEU A 37 -5.09 0.99 -25.83
CA LEU A 37 -4.46 1.83 -24.81
C LEU A 37 -4.30 1.08 -23.47
N LEU A 38 -5.31 0.32 -23.05
CA LEU A 38 -5.24 -0.51 -21.85
C LEU A 38 -4.15 -1.58 -21.98
N ASP A 39 -4.01 -2.18 -23.16
CA ASP A 39 -2.99 -3.19 -23.44
C ASP A 39 -1.59 -2.56 -23.40
N MET A 40 -1.40 -1.38 -24.00
CA MET A 40 -0.13 -0.64 -23.90
C MET A 40 0.24 -0.28 -22.44
N ILE A 41 -0.73 0.20 -21.64
CA ILE A 41 -0.50 0.52 -20.22
C ILE A 41 -0.17 -0.75 -19.43
N THR A 42 -0.84 -1.86 -19.72
CA THR A 42 -0.63 -3.15 -19.04
C THR A 42 0.74 -3.74 -19.38
N LEU A 43 1.17 -3.66 -20.64
CA LEU A 43 2.50 -4.06 -21.08
C LEU A 43 3.59 -3.22 -20.39
N GLN A 44 3.38 -1.91 -20.24
CA GLN A 44 4.32 -1.03 -19.54
C GLN A 44 4.32 -1.22 -18.01
N ARG A 45 3.26 -1.80 -17.42
CA ARG A 45 3.19 -2.06 -15.96
C ARG A 45 4.29 -2.99 -15.47
N TYR A 46 4.68 -3.97 -16.28
CA TYR A 46 5.72 -4.96 -15.92
C TYR A 46 7.13 -4.56 -16.39
N ILE A 47 7.22 -3.65 -17.37
CA ILE A 47 8.51 -3.17 -17.92
C ILE A 47 9.07 -2.02 -17.07
N ASN A 48 8.22 -1.21 -16.44
CA ASN A 48 8.68 -0.15 -15.58
C ASN A 48 9.29 -0.70 -14.29
N PRO A 49 10.44 -0.16 -13.82
CA PRO A 49 11.02 -0.55 -12.55
C PRO A 49 9.96 -0.36 -11.47
N HIS A 50 9.71 -1.42 -10.69
CA HIS A 50 8.74 -1.37 -9.61
C HIS A 50 9.05 -0.16 -8.73
N ARG A 51 8.10 0.77 -8.63
CA ARG A 51 8.21 1.84 -7.63
C ARG A 51 8.28 1.15 -6.28
N ARG A 52 9.46 1.19 -5.66
CA ARG A 52 9.61 0.81 -4.27
C ARG A 52 8.81 1.83 -3.48
N TYR A 53 7.56 1.51 -3.17
CA TYR A 53 6.87 2.22 -2.10
C TYR A 53 7.75 2.06 -0.86
N SER A 54 8.19 3.18 -0.28
CA SER A 54 8.91 3.12 0.99
C SER A 54 8.03 2.34 1.93
N SER A 55 8.51 1.17 2.39
CA SER A 55 7.91 0.42 3.48
C SER A 55 7.48 1.44 4.53
N HIS A 56 6.18 1.49 4.85
CA HIS A 56 5.61 2.54 5.68
C HIS A 56 6.43 2.58 6.99
N TYR A 57 7.25 3.61 7.16
CA TYR A 57 8.19 3.81 8.27
C TYR A 57 7.50 3.69 9.65
N ILE A 58 6.18 3.87 9.66
CA ILE A 58 5.30 3.76 10.82
C ILE A 58 5.32 2.36 11.43
N TYR A 59 5.54 1.29 10.65
CA TYR A 59 5.45 -0.09 11.15
C TYR A 59 6.79 -0.70 11.58
N THR A 60 7.80 0.10 11.92
CA THR A 60 8.94 -0.48 12.66
C THR A 60 8.51 -0.81 14.07
N MET A 61 9.05 -1.89 14.66
CA MET A 61 8.68 -2.28 16.03
C MET A 61 9.01 -1.17 17.04
N ASN A 62 10.10 -0.42 16.80
CA ASN A 62 10.46 0.76 17.57
C ASN A 62 9.42 1.88 17.46
N SER A 63 8.82 2.10 16.29
CA SER A 63 7.75 3.09 16.11
C SER A 63 6.47 2.65 16.82
N LEU A 64 6.13 1.36 16.73
CA LEU A 64 4.92 0.79 17.34
C LEU A 64 5.00 0.80 18.87
N GLN A 65 6.14 0.43 19.46
CA GLN A 65 6.36 0.45 20.91
C GLN A 65 6.36 1.87 21.50
N LYS A 66 6.61 2.89 20.68
CA LYS A 66 6.57 4.31 21.10
C LYS A 66 5.16 4.90 21.06
N LEU A 67 4.17 4.19 20.53
CA LEU A 67 2.78 4.65 20.55
C LEU A 67 2.24 4.60 21.98
N SER A 68 1.36 5.54 22.33
CA SER A 68 0.57 5.40 23.56
C SER A 68 -0.39 4.22 23.43
N SER A 69 -0.84 3.66 24.54
CA SER A 69 -1.79 2.55 24.57
C SER A 69 -3.03 2.83 23.72
N GLU A 70 -3.56 4.06 23.76
CA GLU A 70 -4.75 4.47 23.00
C GLU A 70 -4.46 4.49 21.49
N LYS A 71 -3.33 5.07 21.07
CA LYS A 71 -2.93 5.11 19.66
C LYS A 71 -2.64 3.72 19.13
N PHE A 72 -1.99 2.88 19.93
CA PHE A 72 -1.72 1.50 19.57
C PHE A 72 -3.01 0.69 19.43
N GLN A 73 -3.95 0.82 20.37
CA GLN A 73 -5.26 0.20 20.27
C GLN A 73 -6.07 0.72 19.08
N GLN A 74 -6.00 2.01 18.78
CA GLN A 74 -6.66 2.58 17.61
C GLN A 74 -6.09 2.00 16.31
N LEU A 75 -4.76 1.86 16.23
CA LEU A 75 -4.09 1.34 15.05
C LEU A 75 -4.28 -0.17 14.90
N CYS A 76 -3.95 -0.95 15.92
CA CYS A 76 -3.87 -2.41 15.87
C CYS A 76 -5.14 -3.12 16.36
N ARG A 77 -6.12 -2.38 16.92
CA ARG A 77 -7.38 -2.92 17.49
C ARG A 77 -7.15 -3.95 18.59
N THR A 78 -6.01 -3.85 19.28
CA THR A 78 -5.62 -4.75 20.36
C THR A 78 -4.60 -4.06 21.27
N THR A 79 -4.21 -4.71 22.36
CA THR A 79 -3.23 -4.19 23.33
C THR A 79 -1.81 -4.60 22.97
N HIS A 80 -0.81 -3.85 23.45
CA HIS A 80 0.61 -4.21 23.32
C HIS A 80 0.89 -5.63 23.82
N GLU A 81 0.39 -5.95 25.03
CA GLU A 81 0.56 -7.26 25.65
C GLU A 81 0.00 -8.40 24.78
N SER A 82 -1.17 -8.18 24.17
CA SER A 82 -1.78 -9.18 23.28
C SER A 82 -0.93 -9.41 22.04
N VAL A 83 -0.36 -8.34 21.47
CA VAL A 83 0.56 -8.45 20.34
C VAL A 83 1.84 -9.18 20.73
N GLU A 84 2.44 -8.87 21.87
CA GLU A 84 3.63 -9.57 22.37
C GLU A 84 3.39 -11.07 22.56
N LYS A 85 2.24 -11.44 23.15
CA LYS A 85 1.81 -12.84 23.29
C LYS A 85 1.65 -13.52 21.93
N LEU A 86 1.07 -12.84 20.95
CA LEU A 86 0.93 -13.37 19.59
C LEU A 86 2.27 -13.53 18.89
N VAL A 87 3.17 -12.56 19.01
CA VAL A 87 4.53 -12.64 18.46
C VAL A 87 5.28 -13.82 19.03
N ALA A 88 5.22 -14.03 20.35
CA ALA A 88 5.87 -15.16 21.01
C ALA A 88 5.36 -16.51 20.47
N LYS A 89 4.04 -16.63 20.26
CA LYS A 89 3.43 -17.84 19.67
C LYS A 89 3.88 -18.07 18.23
N ILE A 90 3.87 -17.01 17.41
CA ILE A 90 4.22 -17.07 15.98
C ILE A 90 5.71 -17.39 15.80
N GLN A 91 6.59 -16.80 16.61
CA GLN A 91 8.03 -17.05 16.54
C GLN A 91 8.41 -18.48 16.92
N ALA A 92 7.67 -19.08 17.86
CA ALA A 92 7.89 -20.45 18.29
C ALA A 92 7.40 -21.50 17.26
N ASP A 93 6.48 -21.12 16.36
CA ASP A 93 5.86 -22.04 15.41
C ASP A 93 6.60 -22.05 14.06
N LYS A 94 7.01 -23.26 13.64
CA LYS A 94 7.73 -23.50 12.39
C LYS A 94 6.91 -23.13 11.15
N MET A 95 5.58 -23.14 11.23
CA MET A 95 4.69 -22.75 10.12
C MET A 95 4.96 -21.32 9.65
N PHE A 96 5.39 -20.44 10.56
CA PHE A 96 5.67 -19.03 10.24
C PHE A 96 7.15 -18.76 9.92
N GLN A 97 7.99 -19.81 9.88
CA GLN A 97 9.38 -19.70 9.50
C GLN A 97 9.53 -19.92 8.00
N ASN A 98 10.02 -18.91 7.30
CA ASN A 98 10.31 -19.01 5.86
C ASN A 98 11.49 -19.96 5.59
N SER A 99 11.25 -20.96 4.75
CA SER A 99 12.26 -21.93 4.29
C SER A 99 12.91 -21.54 2.95
N SER A 100 12.62 -20.37 2.40
CA SER A 100 13.23 -19.87 1.15
C SER A 100 14.56 -19.13 1.41
N GLN A 101 15.33 -18.97 0.34
CA GLN A 101 16.59 -18.23 0.33
C GLN A 101 16.42 -16.72 0.57
N ASN A 102 15.20 -16.19 0.44
CA ASN A 102 14.93 -14.78 0.65
C ASN A 102 14.60 -14.53 2.13
N LYS A 103 15.31 -13.61 2.78
CA LYS A 103 15.05 -13.29 4.20
C LYS A 103 13.63 -12.76 4.39
N GLN A 104 12.84 -13.44 5.21
CA GLN A 104 11.53 -12.94 5.65
C GLN A 104 11.71 -11.73 6.57
N HIS A 105 10.79 -10.76 6.47
CA HIS A 105 10.78 -9.61 7.38
C HIS A 105 10.43 -10.04 8.81
N ASN A 106 10.74 -9.24 9.83
CA ASN A 106 10.43 -9.60 11.22
C ASN A 106 8.93 -9.92 11.41
N SER A 107 8.61 -11.08 11.98
CA SER A 107 7.23 -11.55 12.18
C SER A 107 6.38 -10.60 13.02
N ALA A 108 6.98 -9.89 13.99
CA ALA A 108 6.31 -8.87 14.78
C ALA A 108 5.86 -7.68 13.92
N ILE A 109 6.70 -7.26 12.97
CA ILE A 109 6.37 -6.18 12.03
C ILE A 109 5.25 -6.63 11.08
N GLN A 110 5.34 -7.85 10.56
CA GLN A 110 4.30 -8.41 9.69
C GLN A 110 2.96 -8.46 10.41
N LEU A 111 2.94 -8.97 11.65
CA LEU A 111 1.75 -9.01 12.49
C LEU A 111 1.15 -7.61 12.71
N ALA A 112 1.98 -6.63 13.05
CA ALA A 112 1.50 -5.27 13.28
C ALA A 112 0.90 -4.62 12.02
N VAL A 113 1.53 -4.83 10.85
CA VAL A 113 0.98 -4.40 9.56
C VAL A 113 -0.38 -5.08 9.32
N SER A 114 -0.45 -6.39 9.50
CA SER A 114 -1.70 -7.16 9.34
C SER A 114 -2.81 -6.64 10.26
N LEU A 115 -2.52 -6.42 11.55
CA LEU A 115 -3.47 -5.88 12.52
C LEU A 115 -3.94 -4.47 12.14
N SER A 116 -3.03 -3.60 11.70
CA SER A 116 -3.40 -2.25 11.26
C SER A 116 -4.34 -2.25 10.05
N ARG A 117 -4.16 -3.21 9.13
CA ARG A 117 -4.97 -3.32 7.92
C ARG A 117 -6.31 -3.99 8.18
N LEU A 118 -6.38 -4.95 9.10
CA LEU A 118 -7.64 -5.56 9.56
C LEU A 118 -8.60 -4.50 10.11
N GLY A 119 -8.08 -3.50 10.83
CA GLY A 119 -8.88 -2.40 11.38
C GLY A 119 -9.24 -1.28 10.40
N SER A 120 -8.71 -1.30 9.17
CA SER A 120 -8.85 -0.21 8.19
C SER A 120 -10.10 -0.32 7.30
N ASN A 121 -10.59 -1.54 7.04
CA ASN A 121 -11.66 -1.80 6.05
C ASN A 121 -12.95 -2.38 6.67
N GLY A 122 -13.10 -2.35 8.00
CA GLY A 122 -14.32 -2.80 8.69
C GLY A 122 -15.38 -1.68 8.84
N ASN A 123 -16.55 -2.03 9.37
CA ASN A 123 -17.69 -1.10 9.58
C ASN A 123 -17.37 0.12 10.50
N GLY A 124 -16.21 0.12 11.17
CA GLY A 124 -15.67 1.24 11.95
C GLY A 124 -14.29 1.69 11.46
N ALA A 125 -14.08 1.70 10.13
CA ALA A 125 -12.86 2.19 9.49
C ALA A 125 -12.47 3.53 10.12
N ALA A 126 -11.27 3.59 10.72
CA ALA A 126 -10.76 4.83 11.27
C ALA A 126 -10.47 5.79 10.10
N LEU A 127 -11.40 6.71 9.85
CA LEU A 127 -11.14 7.97 9.17
C LEU A 127 -10.17 8.77 10.07
N GLY A 128 -8.88 8.44 10.03
CA GLY A 128 -7.94 9.07 10.97
C GLY A 128 -6.48 8.65 10.88
N ASN A 129 -6.06 7.96 9.82
CA ASN A 129 -4.64 7.78 9.54
C ASN A 129 -4.20 8.82 8.51
N ILE A 130 -3.97 10.05 8.99
CA ILE A 130 -3.20 11.10 8.30
C ILE A 130 -1.87 11.23 9.04
#